data_AF-A0A7V0MFQ7-F1
#
_entry.id   AF-A0A7V0MFQ7-F1
#
_cell.length_a   1.000
_cell.length_b   1.000
_cell.length_c   1.000
_cell.angle_alpha   90.00
_cell.angle_beta   90.00
_cell.angle_gamma   90.00
#
_symmetry.space_group_name_H-M   'P 1'
#
loop_
_entity.id
_entity.type
_entity.pdbx_description
1 polymer ?
#
loop_
_entity_poly.entity_id
_entity_poly.type
_entity_poly.pdbx_seq_one_letter_code
_entity_poly.pdbx_strand_id
1 'polypeptide(L)'
;MSSQPKFVDLEQAAQFLTNLATGYRTNEVAVVRNPSYVHPAFDLYLLAPRRKTVREQVIGIVKDMDGTTTTTEPLCIHSLEYMVRRITGRMKKSDWVGLDATRDYPHIIGNSTTKHVEYLISQYEPWINPDAFKRAYLSSVIWTLSVGQDEGRKREVRNNLNALGLGKLVKEERFNRLINQDTFDEAQTSEAVEYFIQNYGAALHVEEFTDRVRAAIDIYYTRYHEILAAIDRGQGEYLSKELLADPKKRLVEPMPGVGMFLALIKGWLGEDLELFFEEMSEYLISHPKTEYKTDQLAAYRTRLAPLGKFFQEHPARVAVVTSSIEYEANIVLTEVFSVIRKQILNWPISEQKKAELLSRFQNPRSLYDGFVTASDSSEIRLKPHRDLYSIALHQLGIPPAQFENVIGFEDSESGTIAIRAAGIGLCVAVPFADTQGHDLTAATHILQGGLPEAVLVHACFLPEERLQKN
;
A
#
# COMPACT_ATOMS: atom_id res chain seq x y z
N MET A 1 11.48 -21.56 -29.00
CA MET A 1 10.24 -20.76 -29.06
C MET A 1 9.64 -20.99 -30.43
N SER A 2 8.49 -21.66 -30.53
CA SER A 2 7.82 -21.82 -31.82
C SER A 2 7.45 -20.43 -32.36
N SER A 3 7.49 -20.25 -33.68
CA SER A 3 7.16 -19.00 -34.34
C SER A 3 5.66 -18.74 -34.22
N GLN A 4 5.20 -18.28 -33.05
CA GLN A 4 3.86 -17.74 -32.91
C GLN A 4 3.71 -16.56 -33.89
N PRO A 5 2.61 -16.48 -34.64
CA PRO A 5 2.39 -15.39 -35.57
C PRO A 5 2.33 -14.06 -34.81
N LYS A 6 3.03 -13.04 -35.32
CA LYS A 6 3.07 -11.71 -34.71
C LYS A 6 1.73 -10.95 -34.81
N PHE A 7 0.94 -11.26 -35.84
CA PHE A 7 -0.37 -10.67 -36.11
C PHE A 7 -1.36 -11.79 -36.39
N VAL A 8 -2.54 -11.68 -35.79
CA VAL A 8 -3.61 -12.68 -35.83
C VAL A 8 -4.94 -11.98 -36.00
N ASP A 9 -5.91 -12.66 -36.59
CA ASP A 9 -7.30 -12.19 -36.58
C ASP A 9 -7.99 -12.48 -35.22
N LEU A 10 -9.25 -12.07 -35.09
CA LEU A 10 -10.00 -12.22 -33.84
C LEU A 10 -10.27 -13.69 -33.47
N GLU A 11 -10.50 -14.55 -34.46
CA GLU A 11 -10.78 -15.98 -34.23
C GLU A 11 -9.52 -16.69 -33.74
N GLN A 12 -8.39 -16.41 -34.38
CA GLN A 12 -7.08 -16.89 -33.96
C GLN A 12 -6.71 -16.37 -32.56
N ALA A 13 -6.94 -15.09 -32.26
CA ALA A 13 -6.68 -14.51 -30.94
C ALA A 13 -7.50 -15.20 -29.85
N ALA A 14 -8.79 -15.44 -30.10
CA ALA A 14 -9.65 -16.20 -29.18
C ALA A 14 -9.12 -17.62 -28.96
N GLN A 15 -8.72 -18.32 -30.02
CA GLN A 15 -8.15 -19.66 -29.92
C GLN A 15 -6.84 -19.68 -29.12
N PHE A 16 -5.97 -18.68 -29.29
CA PHE A 16 -4.74 -18.57 -28.48
C PHE A 16 -5.07 -18.40 -27.00
N LEU A 17 -6.03 -17.54 -26.67
CA LEU A 17 -6.47 -17.34 -25.29
C LEU A 17 -7.07 -18.62 -24.69
N THR A 18 -7.91 -19.34 -25.44
CA THR A 18 -8.50 -20.63 -25.02
C THR A 18 -7.44 -21.70 -24.80
N ASN A 19 -6.45 -21.78 -25.69
CA ASN A 19 -5.34 -22.73 -25.56
C ASN A 19 -4.49 -22.42 -24.32
N LEU A 20 -4.21 -21.13 -24.07
CA LEU A 20 -3.46 -20.69 -22.90
C LEU A 20 -4.23 -20.99 -21.60
N ALA A 21 -5.53 -20.68 -21.57
CA ALA A 21 -6.43 -20.97 -20.46
C ALA A 21 -6.46 -22.47 -20.14
N THR A 22 -6.53 -23.33 -21.18
CA THR A 22 -6.48 -24.79 -21.05
C THR A 22 -5.13 -25.26 -20.50
N GLY A 23 -4.02 -24.72 -21.00
CA GLY A 23 -2.67 -25.01 -20.51
C GLY A 23 -2.47 -24.64 -19.03
N TYR A 24 -3.01 -23.49 -18.62
CA TYR A 24 -2.99 -23.03 -17.23
C TYR A 24 -4.06 -23.67 -16.34
N ARG A 25 -4.99 -24.44 -16.92
CA ARG A 25 -6.13 -25.05 -16.21
C ARG A 25 -6.99 -24.02 -15.48
N THR A 26 -7.29 -22.92 -16.15
CA THR A 26 -8.12 -21.83 -15.64
C THR A 26 -9.19 -21.45 -16.66
N ASN A 27 -10.34 -21.02 -16.18
CA ASN A 27 -11.38 -20.36 -16.97
C ASN A 27 -11.71 -18.96 -16.42
N GLU A 28 -10.92 -18.48 -15.45
CA GLU A 28 -11.10 -17.18 -14.83
C GLU A 28 -10.31 -16.12 -15.61
N VAL A 29 -11.01 -15.07 -16.06
CA VAL A 29 -10.44 -13.91 -16.76
C VAL A 29 -10.84 -12.67 -16.00
N ALA A 30 -9.87 -11.85 -15.58
CA ALA A 30 -10.13 -10.51 -15.08
C ALA A 30 -10.19 -9.52 -16.25
N VAL A 31 -11.17 -8.62 -16.21
CA VAL A 31 -11.29 -7.48 -17.11
C VAL A 31 -10.82 -6.24 -16.37
N VAL A 32 -9.67 -5.70 -16.73
CA VAL A 32 -9.08 -4.53 -16.09
C VAL A 32 -9.29 -3.32 -16.97
N ARG A 33 -10.06 -2.34 -16.48
CA ARG A 33 -10.28 -1.08 -17.22
C ARG A 33 -9.02 -0.22 -17.17
N ASN A 34 -8.62 0.27 -18.34
CA ASN A 34 -7.52 1.22 -18.45
C ASN A 34 -8.02 2.66 -18.25
N PRO A 35 -7.16 3.61 -17.86
CA PRO A 35 -7.48 5.04 -17.88
C PRO A 35 -7.95 5.49 -19.28
N SER A 36 -8.78 6.53 -19.35
CA SER A 36 -9.41 6.98 -20.60
C SER A 36 -8.43 7.40 -21.70
N TYR A 37 -7.18 7.71 -21.36
CA TYR A 37 -6.12 8.09 -22.29
C TYR A 37 -5.27 6.90 -22.79
N VAL A 38 -5.59 5.67 -22.38
CA VAL A 38 -4.89 4.43 -22.78
C VAL A 38 -5.78 3.63 -23.74
N HIS A 39 -5.18 3.10 -24.81
CA HIS A 39 -5.84 2.20 -25.75
C HIS A 39 -5.20 0.79 -25.66
N PRO A 40 -5.99 -0.30 -25.57
CA PRO A 40 -7.46 -0.35 -25.55
C PRO A 40 -8.07 0.07 -24.20
N ALA A 41 -9.39 0.23 -24.15
CA ALA A 41 -10.13 0.67 -22.95
C ALA A 41 -10.05 -0.33 -21.78
N PHE A 42 -9.66 -1.58 -22.03
CA PHE A 42 -9.44 -2.60 -21.01
C PHE A 42 -8.40 -3.63 -21.46
N ASP A 43 -7.74 -4.25 -20.49
CA ASP A 43 -6.90 -5.43 -20.63
C ASP A 43 -7.65 -6.68 -20.15
N LEU A 44 -7.30 -7.84 -20.71
CA LEU A 44 -7.78 -9.15 -20.25
C LEU A 44 -6.63 -9.94 -19.64
N TYR A 45 -6.81 -10.41 -18.40
CA TYR A 45 -5.83 -11.24 -17.70
C TYR A 45 -6.39 -12.60 -17.36
N LEU A 46 -5.78 -13.67 -17.88
CA LEU A 46 -6.02 -15.01 -17.35
C LEU A 46 -5.49 -15.07 -15.92
N LEU A 47 -6.33 -15.49 -14.98
CA LEU A 47 -5.94 -15.64 -13.59
C LEU A 47 -5.37 -17.05 -13.37
N ALA A 48 -4.26 -17.14 -12.63
CA ALA A 48 -3.68 -18.41 -12.22
C ALA A 48 -4.74 -19.32 -11.57
N PRO A 49 -4.69 -20.66 -11.69
CA PRO A 49 -5.64 -21.54 -11.02
C PRO A 49 -5.54 -21.42 -9.50
N ARG A 50 -6.67 -21.49 -8.80
CA ARG A 50 -6.72 -21.43 -7.32
C ARG A 50 -5.95 -22.59 -6.71
N ARG A 51 -5.05 -22.27 -5.78
CA ARG A 51 -4.30 -23.26 -5.00
C ARG A 51 -4.53 -23.04 -3.52
N LYS A 52 -5.02 -24.07 -2.83
CA LYS A 52 -5.29 -24.00 -1.38
C LYS A 52 -4.03 -24.08 -0.53
N THR A 53 -2.99 -24.74 -1.04
CA THR A 53 -1.68 -24.90 -0.41
C THR A 53 -0.58 -24.68 -1.43
N VAL A 54 0.64 -24.42 -0.97
CA VAL A 54 1.81 -24.54 -1.84
C VAL A 54 1.97 -26.00 -2.30
N ARG A 55 2.66 -26.21 -3.42
CA ARG A 55 2.85 -27.56 -3.97
C ARG A 55 3.82 -28.40 -3.14
N GLU A 56 4.99 -27.86 -2.83
CA GLU A 56 6.06 -28.61 -2.16
C GLU A 56 6.57 -27.92 -0.91
N GLN A 57 6.87 -26.62 -1.02
CA GLN A 57 7.44 -25.78 0.05
C GLN A 57 7.11 -24.31 -0.22
N VAL A 58 7.29 -23.44 0.77
CA VAL A 58 7.19 -21.99 0.58
C VAL A 58 8.57 -21.46 0.17
N ILE A 59 8.76 -21.10 -1.10
CA ILE A 59 10.05 -20.54 -1.58
C ILE A 59 10.05 -19.02 -1.66
N GLY A 60 8.87 -18.42 -1.65
CA GLY A 60 8.65 -17.01 -1.95
C GLY A 60 7.35 -16.52 -1.35
N ILE A 61 7.39 -15.32 -0.79
CA ILE A 61 6.22 -14.58 -0.34
C ILE A 61 6.28 -13.20 -1.00
N VAL A 62 5.20 -12.82 -1.68
CA VAL A 62 5.00 -11.44 -2.16
C VAL A 62 3.84 -10.83 -1.39
N LYS A 63 3.99 -9.59 -0.97
CA LYS A 63 3.09 -9.01 0.01
C LYS A 63 2.88 -7.53 -0.21
N ASP A 64 1.62 -7.07 -0.11
CA ASP A 64 1.35 -5.64 -0.09
C ASP A 64 1.96 -4.95 1.13
N MET A 65 2.25 -3.66 0.99
CA MET A 65 2.66 -2.82 2.11
C MET A 65 1.43 -2.41 2.93
N ASP A 66 0.56 -1.60 2.36
CA ASP A 66 -0.64 -1.08 3.02
C ASP A 66 -1.65 -2.19 3.23
N GLY A 67 -2.46 -2.11 4.29
CA GLY A 67 -3.47 -3.09 4.70
C GLY A 67 -2.96 -4.50 5.07
N THR A 68 -1.71 -4.83 4.73
CA THR A 68 -1.15 -6.19 4.88
C THR A 68 0.14 -6.16 5.71
N THR A 69 1.05 -5.21 5.50
CA THR A 69 2.29 -4.99 6.29
C THR A 69 2.13 -3.89 7.31
N THR A 70 1.43 -2.83 6.96
CA THR A 70 1.22 -1.66 7.81
C THR A 70 -0.16 -1.08 7.56
N THR A 71 -0.64 -0.28 8.50
CA THR A 71 -1.68 0.72 8.19
C THR A 71 -1.01 2.02 7.79
N THR A 72 -1.53 2.67 6.75
CA THR A 72 -1.25 4.08 6.42
C THR A 72 -2.56 4.88 6.22
N GLU A 73 -3.70 4.23 6.37
CA GLU A 73 -5.03 4.79 6.20
C GLU A 73 -5.27 6.00 7.12
N PRO A 74 -4.86 5.99 8.41
CA PRO A 74 -5.01 7.18 9.25
C PRO A 74 -4.26 8.41 8.68
N LEU A 75 -3.08 8.20 8.11
CA LEU A 75 -2.30 9.24 7.45
C LEU A 75 -2.97 9.74 6.15
N CYS A 76 -3.46 8.83 5.33
CA CYS A 76 -4.17 9.14 4.09
C CYS A 76 -5.45 9.93 4.36
N ILE A 77 -6.30 9.43 5.27
CA ILE A 77 -7.58 10.07 5.66
C ILE A 77 -7.32 11.48 6.22
N HIS A 78 -6.32 11.63 7.09
CA HIS A 78 -5.95 12.96 7.62
C HIS A 78 -5.57 13.93 6.50
N SER A 79 -4.76 13.47 5.55
CA SER A 79 -4.26 14.31 4.45
C SER A 79 -5.39 14.68 3.46
N LEU A 80 -6.33 13.75 3.22
CA LEU A 80 -7.54 14.00 2.42
C LEU A 80 -8.49 14.97 3.11
N GLU A 81 -8.74 14.81 4.41
CA GLU A 81 -9.54 15.77 5.17
C GLU A 81 -8.89 17.15 5.14
N TYR A 82 -7.58 17.24 5.37
CA TYR A 82 -6.83 18.49 5.30
C TYR A 82 -6.99 19.16 3.93
N MET A 83 -6.88 18.39 2.84
CA MET A 83 -7.13 18.89 1.49
C MET A 83 -8.54 19.49 1.37
N VAL A 84 -9.59 18.78 1.80
CA VAL A 84 -10.98 19.29 1.78
C VAL A 84 -11.12 20.56 2.62
N ARG A 85 -10.50 20.61 3.80
CA ARG A 85 -10.50 21.82 4.65
C ARG A 85 -9.86 23.01 3.94
N ARG A 86 -8.72 22.80 3.27
CA ARG A 86 -7.99 23.85 2.55
C ARG A 86 -8.78 24.40 1.35
N ILE A 87 -9.40 23.53 0.55
CA ILE A 87 -10.15 23.98 -0.64
C ILE A 87 -11.53 24.59 -0.32
N THR A 88 -12.10 24.27 0.85
CA THR A 88 -13.38 24.84 1.32
C THR A 88 -13.18 26.04 2.25
N GLY A 89 -11.97 26.24 2.78
CA GLY A 89 -11.67 27.24 3.83
C GLY A 89 -12.18 26.86 5.23
N ARG A 90 -12.65 25.62 5.43
CA ARG A 90 -13.26 25.14 6.69
C ARG A 90 -12.24 24.48 7.60
N MET A 91 -11.29 25.28 8.10
CA MET A 91 -10.16 24.76 8.86
C MET A 91 -10.50 24.28 10.28
N LYS A 92 -11.56 24.82 10.91
CA LYS A 92 -11.91 24.45 12.29
C LYS A 92 -12.99 23.37 12.32
N LYS A 93 -12.97 22.53 13.37
CA LYS A 93 -14.04 21.54 13.62
C LYS A 93 -15.43 22.19 13.77
N SER A 94 -15.49 23.43 14.24
CA SER A 94 -16.73 24.22 14.30
C SER A 94 -17.31 24.55 12.92
N ASP A 95 -16.45 24.66 11.91
CA ASP A 95 -16.84 25.04 10.54
C ASP A 95 -17.26 23.80 9.73
N TRP A 96 -16.62 22.67 10.03
CA TRP A 96 -16.91 21.34 9.50
C TRP A 96 -16.28 20.26 10.37
N VAL A 97 -17.09 19.28 10.79
CA VAL A 97 -16.69 18.22 11.74
C VAL A 97 -15.63 17.27 11.19
N GLY A 98 -15.49 17.15 9.86
CA GLY A 98 -14.57 16.25 9.19
C GLY A 98 -15.27 15.26 8.26
N LEU A 99 -14.49 14.33 7.70
CA LEU A 99 -15.00 13.28 6.83
C LEU A 99 -15.93 12.33 7.60
N ASP A 100 -16.97 11.84 6.93
CA ASP A 100 -17.92 10.90 7.51
C ASP A 100 -17.47 9.46 7.25
N ALA A 101 -17.27 8.68 8.31
CA ALA A 101 -16.74 7.31 8.20
C ALA A 101 -17.69 6.33 7.49
N THR A 102 -19.00 6.58 7.49
CA THR A 102 -19.99 5.69 6.83
C THR A 102 -20.17 6.07 5.36
N ARG A 103 -20.17 7.37 5.07
CA ARG A 103 -20.39 7.88 3.72
C ARG A 103 -19.10 7.96 2.91
N ASP A 104 -18.03 8.52 3.47
CA ASP A 104 -16.85 8.93 2.71
C ASP A 104 -15.78 7.85 2.64
N TYR A 105 -15.49 7.15 3.76
CA TYR A 105 -14.41 6.16 3.84
C TYR A 105 -14.49 5.03 2.79
N PRO A 106 -15.68 4.47 2.46
CA PRO A 106 -15.80 3.46 1.41
C PRO A 106 -15.33 3.92 0.03
N HIS A 107 -15.23 5.22 -0.22
CA HIS A 107 -14.81 5.79 -1.50
C HIS A 107 -13.40 6.35 -1.49
N ILE A 108 -12.78 6.48 -0.31
CA ILE A 108 -11.45 7.08 -0.13
C ILE A 108 -10.41 6.15 0.49
N ILE A 109 -10.74 4.86 0.60
CA ILE A 109 -9.82 3.82 1.06
C ILE A 109 -9.81 2.68 0.02
N GLY A 110 -8.67 2.02 -0.16
CA GLY A 110 -8.53 0.85 -1.01
C GLY A 110 -8.55 1.09 -2.53
N ASN A 111 -8.79 2.33 -2.96
CA ASN A 111 -8.70 2.81 -4.34
C ASN A 111 -7.46 3.70 -4.59
N SER A 112 -7.22 4.14 -5.82
CA SER A 112 -6.14 5.09 -6.10
C SER A 112 -6.42 6.48 -5.54
N THR A 113 -5.38 7.24 -5.19
CA THR A 113 -5.48 8.62 -4.70
C THR A 113 -6.30 9.50 -5.62
N THR A 114 -6.15 9.35 -6.94
CA THR A 114 -6.95 10.07 -7.94
C THR A 114 -8.45 9.83 -7.75
N LYS A 115 -8.87 8.57 -7.51
CA LYS A 115 -10.28 8.22 -7.27
C LYS A 115 -10.80 8.82 -5.97
N HIS A 116 -9.97 8.85 -4.93
CA HIS A 116 -10.34 9.47 -3.65
C HIS A 116 -10.60 10.96 -3.83
N VAL A 117 -9.71 11.66 -4.53
CA VAL A 117 -9.82 13.10 -4.78
C VAL A 117 -11.00 13.40 -5.71
N GLU A 118 -11.23 12.62 -6.77
CA GLU A 118 -12.42 12.73 -7.64
C GLU A 118 -13.71 12.68 -6.82
N TYR A 119 -13.84 11.69 -5.94
CA TYR A 119 -14.99 11.55 -5.05
C TYR A 119 -15.15 12.77 -4.14
N LEU A 120 -14.09 13.18 -3.43
CA LEU A 120 -14.18 14.29 -2.47
C LEU A 120 -14.47 15.63 -3.16
N ILE A 121 -13.89 15.90 -4.33
CA ILE A 121 -14.22 17.09 -5.12
C ILE A 121 -15.69 17.08 -5.52
N SER A 122 -16.23 15.93 -5.94
CA SER A 122 -17.64 15.81 -6.30
C SER A 122 -18.57 15.95 -5.09
N GLN A 123 -18.25 15.33 -3.96
CA GLN A 123 -19.11 15.35 -2.77
C GLN A 123 -19.17 16.72 -2.11
N TYR A 124 -18.04 17.41 -2.07
CA TYR A 124 -17.90 18.69 -1.37
C TYR A 124 -17.94 19.89 -2.32
N GLU A 125 -18.28 19.68 -3.60
CA GLU A 125 -18.39 20.74 -4.61
C GLU A 125 -19.16 21.97 -4.12
N PRO A 126 -20.35 21.84 -3.49
CA PRO A 126 -21.13 23.01 -3.06
C PRO A 126 -20.44 23.87 -2.01
N TRP A 127 -19.37 23.37 -1.37
CA TRP A 127 -18.63 24.07 -0.32
C TRP A 127 -17.26 24.57 -0.79
N ILE A 128 -16.84 24.23 -2.01
CA ILE A 128 -15.56 24.68 -2.55
C ILE A 128 -15.56 26.21 -2.62
N ASN A 129 -14.53 26.81 -2.04
CA ASN A 129 -14.30 28.24 -2.10
C ASN A 129 -13.18 28.50 -3.12
N PRO A 130 -13.47 29.16 -4.27
CA PRO A 130 -12.48 29.37 -5.32
C PRO A 130 -11.20 30.07 -4.85
N ASP A 131 -11.31 31.09 -4.00
CA ASP A 131 -10.13 31.81 -3.52
C ASP A 131 -9.31 30.98 -2.53
N ALA A 132 -9.98 30.23 -1.64
CA ALA A 132 -9.31 29.30 -0.73
C ALA A 132 -8.57 28.20 -1.51
N PHE A 133 -9.21 27.66 -2.56
CA PHE A 133 -8.60 26.67 -3.44
C PHE A 133 -7.33 27.22 -4.11
N LYS A 134 -7.42 28.39 -4.76
CA LYS A 134 -6.26 28.99 -5.45
C LYS A 134 -5.10 29.23 -4.50
N ARG A 135 -5.37 29.73 -3.28
CA ARG A 135 -4.36 29.89 -2.22
C ARG A 135 -3.74 28.57 -1.81
N ALA A 136 -4.57 27.56 -1.56
CA ALA A 136 -4.13 26.25 -1.15
C ALA A 136 -3.22 25.60 -2.20
N TYR A 137 -3.61 25.67 -3.47
CA TYR A 137 -2.82 25.14 -4.58
C TYR A 137 -1.46 25.84 -4.70
N LEU A 138 -1.43 27.18 -4.75
CA LEU A 138 -0.17 27.92 -4.87
C LEU A 138 0.77 27.69 -3.68
N SER A 139 0.23 27.65 -2.46
CA SER A 139 0.98 27.31 -1.25
C SER A 139 1.59 25.90 -1.35
N SER A 140 0.84 24.94 -1.87
CA SER A 140 1.27 23.54 -2.07
C SER A 140 2.36 23.42 -3.13
N VAL A 141 2.24 24.18 -4.23
CA VAL A 141 3.29 24.28 -5.26
C VAL A 141 4.58 24.80 -4.66
N ILE A 142 4.53 25.91 -3.92
CA ILE A 142 5.72 26.53 -3.33
C ILE A 142 6.38 25.56 -2.36
N TRP A 143 5.61 24.96 -1.43
CA TRP A 143 6.11 23.99 -0.46
C TRP A 143 6.79 22.80 -1.15
N THR A 144 6.11 22.20 -2.13
CA THR A 144 6.62 20.99 -2.79
C THR A 144 7.91 21.28 -3.56
N LEU A 145 7.98 22.41 -4.24
CA LEU A 145 9.17 22.76 -5.02
C LEU A 145 10.34 23.24 -4.15
N SER A 146 10.09 23.83 -2.98
CA SER A 146 11.14 24.27 -2.05
C SER A 146 11.67 23.13 -1.19
N VAL A 147 10.84 22.58 -0.31
CA VAL A 147 11.26 21.65 0.75
C VAL A 147 10.82 20.21 0.52
N GLY A 148 9.99 19.95 -0.49
CA GLY A 148 9.61 18.60 -0.88
C GLY A 148 10.85 17.74 -1.20
N GLN A 149 10.83 16.48 -0.80
CA GLN A 149 12.00 15.59 -0.92
C GLN A 149 11.94 14.66 -2.14
N ASP A 150 10.74 14.44 -2.70
CA ASP A 150 10.57 13.58 -3.88
C ASP A 150 10.68 14.37 -5.20
N GLU A 151 11.70 14.04 -5.99
CA GLU A 151 11.92 14.67 -7.30
C GLU A 151 10.86 14.29 -8.35
N GLY A 152 10.22 13.12 -8.20
CA GLY A 152 9.07 12.73 -9.03
C GLY A 152 7.92 13.71 -8.88
N ARG A 153 7.46 13.90 -7.64
CA ARG A 153 6.42 14.85 -7.24
C ARG A 153 6.78 16.27 -7.63
N LYS A 154 8.03 16.72 -7.48
CA LYS A 154 8.44 18.05 -7.98
C LYS A 154 8.27 18.21 -9.49
N ARG A 155 8.57 17.17 -10.29
CA ARG A 155 8.34 17.20 -11.74
C ARG A 155 6.85 17.24 -12.06
N GLU A 156 6.03 16.45 -11.37
CA GLU A 156 4.57 16.47 -11.53
C GLU A 156 3.98 17.84 -11.20
N VAL A 157 4.35 18.44 -10.08
CA VAL A 157 3.90 19.79 -9.69
C VAL A 157 4.30 20.84 -10.73
N ARG A 158 5.51 20.77 -11.30
CA ARG A 158 5.90 21.68 -12.39
C ARG A 158 5.04 21.49 -13.65
N ASN A 159 4.72 20.24 -14.00
CA ASN A 159 3.84 19.93 -15.12
C ASN A 159 2.42 20.44 -14.86
N ASN A 160 1.90 20.23 -13.65
CA ASN A 160 0.59 20.72 -13.22
C ASN A 160 0.52 22.24 -13.22
N LEU A 161 1.57 22.92 -12.75
CA LEU A 161 1.69 24.38 -12.80
C LEU A 161 1.55 24.91 -14.23
N ASN A 162 2.20 24.26 -15.19
CA ASN A 162 2.06 24.59 -16.61
C ASN A 162 0.65 24.30 -17.12
N ALA A 163 0.11 23.11 -16.85
CA ALA A 163 -1.20 22.67 -17.33
C ALA A 163 -2.35 23.55 -16.80
N LEU A 164 -2.23 24.04 -15.56
CA LEU A 164 -3.20 24.91 -14.90
C LEU A 164 -2.99 26.40 -15.22
N GLY A 165 -2.20 26.73 -16.25
CA GLY A 165 -2.07 28.09 -16.80
C GLY A 165 -1.04 28.99 -16.11
N LEU A 166 -0.36 28.49 -15.07
CA LEU A 166 0.60 29.24 -14.26
C LEU A 166 2.07 29.03 -14.66
N GLY A 167 2.32 28.46 -15.83
CA GLY A 167 3.68 28.18 -16.32
C GLY A 167 4.60 29.40 -16.42
N LYS A 168 4.05 30.62 -16.46
CA LYS A 168 4.85 31.87 -16.47
C LYS A 168 5.50 32.18 -15.11
N LEU A 169 5.01 31.62 -14.00
CA LEU A 169 5.56 31.87 -12.66
C LEU A 169 7.03 31.45 -12.55
N VAL A 170 7.47 30.45 -13.32
CA VAL A 170 8.89 30.01 -13.33
C VAL A 170 9.87 31.08 -13.83
N LYS A 171 9.37 32.16 -14.46
CA LYS A 171 10.19 33.30 -14.88
C LYS A 171 10.18 34.44 -13.87
N GLU A 172 9.36 34.33 -12.83
CA GLU A 172 9.20 35.37 -11.82
C GLU A 172 10.27 35.18 -10.72
N GLU A 173 10.98 36.27 -10.38
CA GLU A 173 12.12 36.25 -9.46
C GLU A 173 11.73 35.96 -8.00
N ARG A 174 10.65 36.55 -7.50
CA ARG A 174 10.06 36.24 -6.19
C ARG A 174 9.67 34.76 -6.10
N PHE A 175 9.06 34.18 -7.14
CA PHE A 175 8.69 32.76 -7.16
C PHE A 175 9.93 31.87 -7.15
N ASN A 176 10.90 32.15 -8.03
CA ASN A 176 12.16 31.43 -8.08
C ASN A 176 12.95 31.51 -6.77
N ARG A 177 12.93 32.66 -6.07
CA ARG A 177 13.58 32.79 -4.76
C ARG A 177 12.94 31.88 -3.71
N LEU A 178 11.62 31.71 -3.72
CA LEU A 178 10.93 30.85 -2.75
C LEU A 178 11.20 29.37 -3.00
N ILE A 179 11.10 28.92 -4.25
CA ILE A 179 11.25 27.50 -4.59
C ILE A 179 12.70 27.00 -4.55
N ASN A 180 13.68 27.90 -4.51
CA ASN A 180 15.10 27.54 -4.38
C ASN A 180 15.61 27.66 -2.93
N GLN A 181 14.72 27.88 -1.96
CA GLN A 181 15.06 27.81 -0.54
C GLN A 181 14.91 26.37 -0.03
N ASP A 182 15.85 25.94 0.83
CA ASP A 182 15.76 24.67 1.56
C ASP A 182 14.89 24.77 2.83
N THR A 183 14.16 25.88 2.99
CA THR A 183 13.30 26.16 4.14
C THR A 183 11.93 26.63 3.67
N PHE A 184 10.91 26.36 4.49
CA PHE A 184 9.55 26.84 4.26
C PHE A 184 9.12 27.77 5.39
N ASP A 185 8.88 29.04 5.06
CA ASP A 185 8.30 30.04 5.95
C ASP A 185 6.84 30.28 5.55
N GLU A 186 5.90 29.95 6.44
CA GLU A 186 4.47 30.05 6.19
C GLU A 186 4.01 31.51 6.01
N ALA A 187 4.57 32.45 6.78
CA ALA A 187 4.18 33.85 6.71
C ALA A 187 4.66 34.48 5.40
N GLN A 188 5.93 34.25 5.03
CA GLN A 188 6.50 34.71 3.77
C GLN A 188 5.77 34.08 2.57
N THR A 189 5.46 32.80 2.64
CA THR A 189 4.73 32.09 1.58
C THR A 189 3.32 32.64 1.43
N SER A 190 2.60 32.86 2.53
CA SER A 190 1.25 33.41 2.51
C SER A 190 1.21 34.80 1.85
N GLU A 191 2.15 35.68 2.20
CA GLU A 191 2.28 36.99 1.57
C GLU A 191 2.57 36.89 0.06
N ALA A 192 3.46 35.97 -0.34
CA ALA A 192 3.76 35.75 -1.75
C ALA A 192 2.59 35.14 -2.53
N VAL A 193 1.83 34.24 -1.92
CA VAL A 193 0.62 33.64 -2.52
C VAL A 193 -0.40 34.73 -2.83
N GLU A 194 -0.66 35.68 -1.92
CA GLU A 194 -1.57 36.80 -2.22
C GLU A 194 -1.07 37.63 -3.41
N TYR A 195 0.24 37.90 -3.47
CA TYR A 195 0.86 38.57 -4.62
C TYR A 195 0.64 37.78 -5.91
N PHE A 196 0.87 36.46 -5.93
CA PHE A 196 0.69 35.65 -7.13
C PHE A 196 -0.78 35.54 -7.54
N ILE A 197 -1.72 35.47 -6.61
CA ILE A 197 -3.16 35.47 -6.91
C ILE A 197 -3.56 36.78 -7.58
N GLN A 198 -3.11 37.92 -7.05
CA GLN A 198 -3.42 39.24 -7.61
C GLN A 198 -2.87 39.42 -9.04
N ASN A 199 -1.67 38.90 -9.31
CA ASN A 199 -0.98 39.15 -10.59
C ASN A 199 -1.17 38.04 -11.63
N TYR A 200 -1.41 36.80 -11.20
CA TYR A 200 -1.47 35.61 -12.07
C TYR A 200 -2.73 34.77 -11.87
N GLY A 201 -3.52 35.00 -10.82
CA GLY A 201 -4.68 34.16 -10.46
C GLY A 201 -5.83 34.15 -11.47
N ALA A 202 -5.87 35.11 -12.39
CA ALA A 202 -6.79 35.12 -13.53
C ALA A 202 -6.42 34.07 -14.61
N ALA A 203 -5.15 33.66 -14.69
CA ALA A 203 -4.68 32.63 -15.61
C ALA A 203 -4.76 31.22 -15.01
N LEU A 204 -5.06 31.10 -13.71
CA LEU A 204 -5.16 29.80 -13.03
C LEU A 204 -6.49 29.12 -13.39
N HIS A 205 -6.39 27.99 -14.11
CA HIS A 205 -7.54 27.17 -14.49
C HIS A 205 -7.87 26.17 -13.38
N VAL A 206 -8.99 26.36 -12.68
CA VAL A 206 -9.52 25.42 -11.66
C VAL A 206 -11.05 25.31 -11.76
N GLU A 207 -11.60 25.65 -12.92
CA GLU A 207 -13.04 25.63 -13.19
C GLU A 207 -13.52 24.21 -13.53
N GLU A 208 -12.76 23.52 -14.40
CA GLU A 208 -13.08 22.17 -14.86
C GLU A 208 -12.80 21.11 -13.79
N PHE A 209 -13.59 20.04 -13.79
CA PHE A 209 -13.47 18.95 -12.82
C PHE A 209 -12.07 18.33 -12.81
N THR A 210 -11.50 18.06 -13.99
CA THR A 210 -10.16 17.47 -14.13
C THR A 210 -9.05 18.38 -13.60
N ASP A 211 -9.20 19.69 -13.75
CA ASP A 211 -8.25 20.68 -13.25
C ASP A 211 -8.31 20.81 -11.72
N ARG A 212 -9.54 20.79 -11.15
CA ARG A 212 -9.74 20.72 -9.69
C ARG A 212 -9.10 19.48 -9.10
N VAL A 213 -9.33 18.30 -9.71
CA VAL A 213 -8.73 17.05 -9.24
C VAL A 213 -7.20 17.12 -9.27
N ARG A 214 -6.61 17.61 -10.37
CA ARG A 214 -5.16 17.78 -10.49
C ARG A 214 -4.58 18.68 -9.39
N ALA A 215 -5.17 19.85 -9.18
CA ALA A 215 -4.70 20.80 -8.16
C ALA A 215 -4.91 20.27 -6.73
N ALA A 216 -6.01 19.55 -6.49
CA ALA A 216 -6.31 18.95 -5.18
C ALA A 216 -5.36 17.80 -4.82
N ILE A 217 -4.92 17.00 -5.80
CA ILE A 217 -3.87 15.98 -5.61
C ILE A 217 -2.59 16.62 -5.06
N ASP A 218 -2.15 17.77 -5.62
CA ASP A 218 -0.94 18.46 -5.15
C ASP A 218 -1.10 18.98 -3.70
N ILE A 219 -2.31 19.43 -3.32
CA ILE A 219 -2.63 19.85 -1.95
C ILE A 219 -2.60 18.66 -0.98
N TYR A 220 -3.20 17.53 -1.37
CA TYR A 220 -3.17 16.29 -0.61
C TYR A 220 -1.72 15.83 -0.35
N TYR A 221 -0.90 15.73 -1.40
CA TYR A 221 0.46 15.23 -1.29
C TYR A 221 1.38 16.15 -0.51
N THR A 222 1.13 17.47 -0.53
CA THR A 222 1.84 18.41 0.35
C THR A 222 1.69 17.98 1.80
N ARG A 223 0.45 17.78 2.27
CA ARG A 223 0.22 17.38 3.67
C ARG A 223 0.74 15.98 3.97
N TYR A 224 0.58 15.06 3.04
CA TYR A 224 1.06 13.69 3.18
C TYR A 224 2.59 13.67 3.35
N HIS A 225 3.33 14.38 2.48
CA HIS A 225 4.80 14.45 2.52
C HIS A 225 5.32 15.29 3.70
N GLU A 226 4.61 16.32 4.15
CA GLU A 226 4.92 17.02 5.40
C GLU A 226 4.98 16.05 6.59
N ILE A 227 3.97 15.20 6.72
CA ILE A 227 3.88 14.24 7.83
C ILE A 227 4.93 13.15 7.67
N LEU A 228 5.14 12.61 6.47
CA LEU A 228 6.19 11.63 6.23
C LEU A 228 7.59 12.17 6.56
N ALA A 229 7.91 13.40 6.15
CA ALA A 229 9.19 14.03 6.50
C ALA A 229 9.37 14.21 8.01
N ALA A 230 8.29 14.45 8.75
CA ALA A 230 8.34 14.50 10.21
C ALA A 230 8.49 13.10 10.85
N ILE A 231 7.84 12.08 10.30
CA ILE A 231 8.03 10.68 10.71
C ILE A 231 9.48 10.27 10.52
N ASP A 232 10.09 10.58 9.37
CA ASP A 232 11.50 10.29 9.07
C ASP A 232 12.47 10.95 10.06
N ARG A 233 12.10 12.12 10.60
CA ARG A 233 12.83 12.80 11.69
C ARG A 233 12.54 12.23 13.09
N GLY A 234 11.82 11.12 13.20
CA GLY A 234 11.48 10.46 14.46
C GLY A 234 10.30 11.07 15.21
N GLN A 235 9.49 11.92 14.57
CA GLN A 235 8.37 12.62 15.21
C GLN A 235 7.03 11.84 15.11
N GLY A 236 7.04 10.63 14.56
CA GLY A 236 5.82 9.87 14.27
C GLY A 236 4.92 9.59 15.48
N GLU A 237 5.51 9.30 16.65
CA GLU A 237 4.72 9.05 17.87
C GLU A 237 4.04 10.33 18.40
N TYR A 238 4.75 11.45 18.34
CA TYR A 238 4.21 12.75 18.74
C TYR A 238 3.05 13.15 17.83
N LEU A 239 3.26 13.07 16.51
CA LEU A 239 2.24 13.40 15.53
C LEU A 239 1.02 12.48 15.60
N SER A 240 1.22 11.20 15.88
CA SER A 240 0.10 10.28 16.06
C SER A 240 -0.80 10.70 17.22
N LYS A 241 -0.22 11.14 18.35
CA LYS A 241 -0.97 11.63 19.52
C LYS A 241 -1.65 12.97 19.25
N GLU A 242 -1.06 13.81 18.41
CA GLU A 242 -1.59 15.14 18.07
C GLU A 242 -2.75 15.04 17.07
N LEU A 243 -2.61 14.19 16.04
CA LEU A 243 -3.51 14.15 14.90
C LEU A 243 -4.63 13.10 15.05
N LEU A 244 -4.40 12.04 15.81
CA LEU A 244 -5.39 10.98 16.00
C LEU A 244 -6.16 11.17 17.31
N ALA A 245 -7.45 10.81 17.28
CA ALA A 245 -8.30 10.87 18.47
C ALA A 245 -7.96 9.78 19.50
N ASP A 246 -7.43 8.64 19.05
CA ASP A 246 -7.04 7.52 19.91
C ASP A 246 -5.52 7.56 20.15
N PRO A 247 -5.07 7.81 21.39
CA PRO A 247 -3.64 7.90 21.71
C PRO A 247 -2.89 6.56 21.58
N LYS A 248 -3.61 5.44 21.39
CA LYS A 248 -3.01 4.12 21.17
C LYS A 248 -2.74 3.83 19.70
N LYS A 249 -3.39 4.54 18.76
CA LYS A 249 -3.18 4.37 17.32
C LYS A 249 -1.95 5.14 16.86
N ARG A 250 -1.32 4.66 15.79
CA ARG A 250 -0.26 5.39 15.09
C ARG A 250 -0.69 5.72 13.67
N LEU A 251 -0.07 6.75 13.10
CA LEU A 251 -0.22 7.08 11.68
C LEU A 251 0.34 5.98 10.77
N VAL A 252 1.35 5.28 11.27
CA VAL A 252 2.00 4.12 10.66
C VAL A 252 2.23 3.08 11.76
N GLU A 253 1.65 1.89 11.60
CA GLU A 253 1.85 0.76 12.52
C GLU A 253 1.89 -0.57 11.77
N PRO A 254 2.72 -1.54 12.20
CA PRO A 254 2.69 -2.88 11.64
C PRO A 254 1.30 -3.50 11.82
N MET A 255 0.80 -4.17 10.79
CA MET A 255 -0.38 -5.03 10.94
C MET A 255 -0.10 -6.13 11.98
N PRO A 256 -1.12 -6.64 12.68
CA PRO A 256 -0.96 -7.69 13.69
C PRO A 256 -0.16 -8.89 13.17
N GLY A 257 0.82 -9.34 13.96
CA GLY A 257 1.67 -10.49 13.65
C GLY A 257 2.72 -10.28 12.56
N VAL A 258 2.86 -9.10 11.93
CA VAL A 258 3.82 -8.87 10.83
C VAL A 258 5.27 -9.15 11.25
N GLY A 259 5.71 -8.63 12.40
CA GLY A 259 7.07 -8.86 12.89
C GLY A 259 7.35 -10.35 13.12
N MET A 260 6.44 -11.04 13.82
CA MET A 260 6.52 -12.49 14.06
C MET A 260 6.52 -13.27 12.74
N PHE A 261 5.63 -12.95 11.81
CA PHE A 261 5.53 -13.60 10.51
C PHE A 261 6.83 -13.47 9.72
N LEU A 262 7.41 -12.26 9.65
CA LEU A 262 8.70 -12.04 8.97
C LEU A 262 9.84 -12.82 9.65
N ALA A 263 9.89 -12.83 10.99
CA ALA A 263 10.88 -13.60 11.72
C ALA A 263 10.73 -15.12 11.53
N LEU A 264 9.48 -15.59 11.44
CA LEU A 264 9.15 -16.98 11.13
C LEU A 264 9.67 -17.38 9.75
N ILE A 265 9.22 -16.69 8.69
CA ILE A 265 9.49 -17.12 7.31
C ILE A 265 10.96 -17.00 6.93
N LYS A 266 11.72 -16.13 7.61
CA LYS A 266 13.17 -16.02 7.45
C LYS A 266 13.95 -17.04 8.31
N GLY A 267 13.25 -17.88 9.08
CA GLY A 267 13.82 -18.98 9.84
C GLY A 267 14.45 -18.59 11.18
N TRP A 268 14.09 -17.43 11.75
CA TRP A 268 14.77 -16.88 12.94
C TRP A 268 14.14 -17.33 14.25
N LEU A 269 12.86 -17.72 14.22
CA LEU A 269 12.17 -18.18 15.43
C LEU A 269 12.51 -19.64 15.75
N GLY A 270 12.54 -20.53 14.76
CA GLY A 270 12.65 -21.97 15.02
C GLY A 270 11.48 -22.45 15.88
N GLU A 271 11.71 -23.43 16.75
CA GLU A 271 10.67 -23.99 17.62
C GLU A 271 10.03 -22.97 18.57
N ASP A 272 10.70 -21.84 18.86
CA ASP A 272 10.16 -20.75 19.69
C ASP A 272 8.90 -20.11 19.08
N LEU A 273 8.53 -20.42 17.84
CA LEU A 273 7.24 -20.00 17.28
C LEU A 273 6.07 -20.41 18.18
N GLU A 274 6.15 -21.58 18.84
CA GLU A 274 5.10 -22.04 19.75
C GLU A 274 4.83 -21.04 20.90
N LEU A 275 5.84 -20.28 21.34
CA LEU A 275 5.72 -19.33 22.44
C LEU A 275 4.78 -18.15 22.10
N PHE A 276 4.50 -17.92 20.81
CA PHE A 276 3.55 -16.91 20.33
C PHE A 276 2.11 -17.42 20.26
N PHE A 277 1.84 -18.68 20.65
CA PHE A 277 0.51 -19.29 20.58
C PHE A 277 -0.55 -18.45 21.31
N GLU A 278 -0.28 -18.03 22.55
CA GLU A 278 -1.26 -17.31 23.36
C GLU A 278 -1.60 -15.95 22.72
N GLU A 279 -0.61 -15.18 22.25
CA GLU A 279 -0.83 -13.90 21.57
C GLU A 279 -1.66 -14.05 20.29
N MET A 280 -1.34 -15.03 19.44
CA MET A 280 -2.11 -15.30 18.23
C MET A 280 -3.54 -15.77 18.56
N SER A 281 -3.69 -16.65 19.55
CA SER A 281 -4.98 -17.21 19.96
C SER A 281 -5.90 -16.13 20.53
N GLU A 282 -5.39 -15.31 21.45
CA GLU A 282 -6.13 -14.18 22.04
C GLU A 282 -6.55 -13.17 20.97
N TYR A 283 -5.66 -12.86 20.02
CA TYR A 283 -5.99 -11.99 18.90
C TYR A 283 -7.14 -12.58 18.06
N LEU A 284 -7.04 -13.85 17.64
CA LEU A 284 -8.07 -14.49 16.82
C LEU A 284 -9.41 -14.70 17.54
N ILE A 285 -9.42 -14.84 18.87
CA ILE A 285 -10.65 -14.95 19.67
C ILE A 285 -11.32 -13.58 19.85
N SER A 286 -10.52 -12.52 20.07
CA SER A 286 -11.04 -11.17 20.30
C SER A 286 -11.36 -10.40 19.03
N HIS A 287 -10.88 -10.86 17.87
CA HIS A 287 -11.09 -10.18 16.61
C HIS A 287 -12.57 -10.28 16.17
N PRO A 288 -13.24 -9.16 15.85
CA PRO A 288 -14.70 -9.10 15.69
C PRO A 288 -15.26 -9.83 14.47
N LYS A 289 -14.37 -10.31 13.58
CA LYS A 289 -14.71 -10.95 12.31
C LYS A 289 -14.30 -12.41 12.21
N THR A 290 -13.76 -12.95 13.29
CA THR A 290 -13.39 -14.36 13.39
C THR A 290 -14.27 -15.01 14.44
N GLU A 291 -14.54 -16.31 14.27
CA GLU A 291 -15.41 -17.07 15.18
C GLU A 291 -14.67 -18.26 15.82
N TYR A 292 -13.36 -18.13 15.99
CA TYR A 292 -12.51 -19.19 16.54
C TYR A 292 -12.78 -19.43 18.02
N LYS A 293 -12.80 -20.71 18.41
CA LYS A 293 -12.93 -21.14 19.81
C LYS A 293 -11.58 -21.57 20.39
N THR A 294 -11.40 -21.41 21.70
CA THR A 294 -10.18 -21.80 22.41
C THR A 294 -9.77 -23.25 22.14
N ASP A 295 -10.69 -24.21 22.28
CA ASP A 295 -10.40 -25.64 22.06
C ASP A 295 -9.99 -25.94 20.61
N GLN A 296 -10.56 -25.20 19.64
CA GLN A 296 -10.23 -25.34 18.22
C GLN A 296 -8.79 -24.85 17.96
N LEU A 297 -8.42 -23.69 18.50
CA LEU A 297 -7.07 -23.14 18.32
C LEU A 297 -6.02 -23.96 19.06
N ALA A 298 -6.35 -24.48 20.25
CA ALA A 298 -5.47 -25.36 21.03
C ALA A 298 -5.04 -26.61 20.23
N ALA A 299 -5.92 -27.14 19.38
CA ALA A 299 -5.59 -28.27 18.50
C ALA A 299 -4.51 -27.95 17.45
N TYR A 300 -4.32 -26.67 17.10
CA TYR A 300 -3.30 -26.24 16.14
C TYR A 300 -1.93 -25.94 16.77
N ARG A 301 -1.86 -25.77 18.09
CA ARG A 301 -0.61 -25.41 18.80
C ARG A 301 0.54 -26.34 18.49
N THR A 302 0.28 -27.65 18.43
CA THR A 302 1.29 -28.69 18.19
C THR A 302 1.99 -28.57 16.83
N ARG A 303 1.44 -27.78 15.90
CA ARG A 303 2.02 -27.53 14.56
C ARG A 303 3.04 -26.41 14.56
N LEU A 304 3.07 -25.54 15.58
CA LEU A 304 3.88 -24.32 15.57
C LEU A 304 5.38 -24.61 15.67
N ALA A 305 5.82 -25.47 16.60
CA ALA A 305 7.23 -25.82 16.70
C ALA A 305 7.76 -26.51 15.41
N PRO A 306 7.07 -27.52 14.84
CA PRO A 306 7.45 -28.08 13.54
C PRO A 306 7.47 -27.06 12.39
N LEU A 307 6.49 -26.15 12.34
CA LEU A 307 6.43 -25.08 11.34
C LEU A 307 7.63 -24.13 11.45
N GLY A 308 7.99 -23.75 12.68
CA GLY A 308 9.15 -22.93 12.95
C GLY A 308 10.47 -23.61 12.55
N LYS A 309 10.62 -24.89 12.88
CA LYS A 309 11.76 -25.73 12.44
C LYS A 309 11.84 -25.83 10.92
N PHE A 310 10.70 -26.02 10.25
CA PHE A 310 10.64 -26.06 8.79
C PHE A 310 11.22 -24.78 8.16
N PHE A 311 10.80 -23.59 8.59
CA PHE A 311 11.35 -22.34 8.04
C PHE A 311 12.79 -22.06 8.48
N GLN A 312 13.24 -22.61 9.60
CA GLN A 312 14.66 -22.57 9.98
C GLN A 312 15.54 -23.33 8.99
N GLU A 313 15.07 -24.48 8.49
CA GLU A 313 15.74 -25.28 7.46
C GLU A 313 15.51 -24.74 6.04
N HIS A 314 14.36 -24.11 5.81
CA HIS A 314 13.89 -23.65 4.50
C HIS A 314 13.38 -22.21 4.56
N PRO A 315 14.26 -21.22 4.79
CA PRO A 315 13.84 -19.83 4.83
C PRO A 315 13.30 -19.38 3.47
N ALA A 316 12.15 -18.70 3.49
CA ALA A 316 11.53 -18.16 2.29
C ALA A 316 12.16 -16.82 1.90
N ARG A 317 12.16 -16.54 0.60
CA ARG A 317 12.41 -15.20 0.08
C ARG A 317 11.15 -14.34 0.23
N VAL A 318 11.29 -13.06 0.52
CA VAL A 318 10.14 -12.17 0.72
C VAL A 318 10.29 -10.87 -0.05
N ALA A 319 9.24 -10.48 -0.76
CA ALA A 319 9.14 -9.17 -1.40
C ALA A 319 7.97 -8.35 -0.84
N VAL A 320 8.22 -7.07 -0.63
CA VAL A 320 7.16 -6.07 -0.42
C VAL A 320 6.82 -5.42 -1.77
N VAL A 321 5.53 -5.24 -2.03
CA VAL A 321 4.99 -4.77 -3.32
C VAL A 321 3.90 -3.73 -3.10
N THR A 322 4.16 -2.46 -3.35
CA THR A 322 3.20 -1.36 -3.09
C THR A 322 2.98 -0.45 -4.31
N SER A 323 1.80 0.18 -4.36
CA SER A 323 1.50 1.28 -5.29
C SER A 323 1.97 2.65 -4.78
N SER A 324 2.58 2.74 -3.59
CA SER A 324 3.32 3.91 -3.14
C SER A 324 4.64 4.04 -3.89
N ILE A 325 5.14 5.26 -4.04
CA ILE A 325 6.48 5.50 -4.60
C ILE A 325 7.58 5.10 -3.62
N GLU A 326 8.81 4.93 -4.12
CA GLU A 326 9.96 4.51 -3.32
C GLU A 326 10.22 5.41 -2.10
N TYR A 327 10.11 6.72 -2.26
CA TYR A 327 10.27 7.69 -1.18
C TYR A 327 9.33 7.40 0.01
N GLU A 328 8.05 7.20 -0.28
CA GLU A 328 7.01 6.97 0.73
C GLU A 328 7.20 5.61 1.41
N ALA A 329 7.39 4.56 0.61
CA ALA A 329 7.56 3.19 1.09
C ALA A 329 8.77 3.05 2.03
N ASN A 330 9.88 3.76 1.74
CA ASN A 330 11.06 3.76 2.60
C ASN A 330 10.79 4.31 3.99
N ILE A 331 10.14 5.47 4.08
CA ILE A 331 9.85 6.13 5.35
C ILE A 331 8.88 5.27 6.17
N VAL A 332 7.79 4.82 5.52
CA VAL A 332 6.76 3.99 6.14
C VAL A 332 7.36 2.70 6.69
N LEU A 333 8.10 1.94 5.88
CA LEU A 333 8.68 0.68 6.35
C LEU A 333 9.76 0.87 7.41
N THR A 334 10.49 2.00 7.39
CA THR A 334 11.45 2.34 8.45
C THR A 334 10.73 2.57 9.79
N GLU A 335 9.60 3.29 9.79
CA GLU A 335 8.79 3.46 11.01
C GLU A 335 8.13 2.14 11.45
N VAL A 336 7.64 1.32 10.52
CA VAL A 336 7.13 -0.04 10.83
C VAL A 336 8.19 -0.86 11.55
N PHE A 337 9.42 -0.90 11.04
CA PHE A 337 10.52 -1.64 11.66
C PHE A 337 10.92 -1.04 13.01
N SER A 338 10.88 0.29 13.18
CA SER A 338 11.05 0.96 14.46
C SER A 338 10.04 0.48 15.50
N VAL A 339 8.76 0.35 15.12
CA VAL A 339 7.71 -0.17 16.01
C VAL A 339 7.89 -1.67 16.29
N ILE A 340 8.20 -2.48 15.28
CA ILE A 340 8.48 -3.92 15.46
C ILE A 340 9.64 -4.14 16.44
N ARG A 341 10.71 -3.34 16.34
CA ARG A 341 11.84 -3.41 17.28
C ARG A 341 11.42 -3.15 18.73
N LYS A 342 10.46 -2.23 18.96
CA LYS A 342 9.88 -2.03 20.30
C LYS A 342 9.05 -3.24 20.74
N GLN A 343 8.32 -3.89 19.83
CA GLN A 343 7.56 -5.10 20.12
C GLN A 343 8.47 -6.28 20.50
N ILE A 344 9.59 -6.47 19.78
CA ILE A 344 10.57 -7.56 20.02
C ILE A 344 11.06 -7.60 21.46
N LEU A 345 11.21 -6.44 22.11
CA LEU A 345 11.64 -6.36 23.52
C LEU A 345 10.71 -7.13 24.47
N ASN A 346 9.43 -7.22 24.11
CA ASN A 346 8.39 -7.89 24.89
C ASN A 346 8.05 -9.29 24.37
N TRP A 347 8.71 -9.78 23.31
CA TRP A 347 8.43 -11.12 22.79
C TRP A 347 8.81 -12.22 23.80
N PRO A 348 8.06 -13.34 23.83
CA PRO A 348 8.25 -14.43 24.78
C PRO A 348 9.42 -15.34 24.39
N ILE A 349 10.58 -14.78 24.06
CA ILE A 349 11.77 -15.50 23.58
C ILE A 349 13.00 -15.11 24.41
N SER A 350 14.11 -15.84 24.26
CA SER A 350 15.34 -15.57 25.00
C SER A 350 15.94 -14.21 24.67
N GLU A 351 16.60 -13.57 25.65
CA GLU A 351 17.28 -12.28 25.46
C GLU A 351 18.33 -12.32 24.34
N GLN A 352 19.01 -13.46 24.17
CA GLN A 352 19.93 -13.67 23.06
C GLN A 352 19.22 -13.57 21.70
N LYS A 353 18.06 -14.22 21.55
CA LYS A 353 17.27 -14.19 20.30
C LYS A 353 16.65 -12.81 20.08
N LYS A 354 16.21 -12.10 21.13
CA LYS A 354 15.80 -10.69 21.03
C LYS A 354 16.91 -9.82 20.46
N ALA A 355 18.13 -9.91 21.01
CA ALA A 355 19.26 -9.12 20.54
C ALA A 355 19.59 -9.37 19.06
N GLU A 356 19.53 -10.64 18.63
CA GLU A 356 19.71 -11.00 17.22
C GLU A 356 18.62 -10.39 16.34
N LEU A 357 17.36 -10.55 16.70
CA LEU A 357 16.23 -10.01 15.93
C LEU A 357 16.24 -8.48 15.86
N LEU A 358 16.59 -7.79 16.95
CA LEU A 358 16.75 -6.33 16.96
C LEU A 358 17.78 -5.85 15.94
N SER A 359 18.84 -6.63 15.70
CA SER A 359 19.83 -6.35 14.66
C SER A 359 19.27 -6.63 13.27
N ARG A 360 18.53 -7.73 13.08
CA ARG A 360 17.97 -8.08 11.76
C ARG A 360 16.83 -7.15 11.31
N PHE A 361 16.08 -6.59 12.24
CA PHE A 361 15.05 -5.57 11.99
C PHE A 361 15.60 -4.14 11.99
N GLN A 362 16.92 -3.92 11.85
CA GLN A 362 17.48 -2.58 11.80
C GLN A 362 17.18 -1.84 10.49
N ASN A 363 17.15 -2.56 9.36
CA ASN A 363 16.96 -1.97 8.03
C ASN A 363 15.99 -2.83 7.19
N PRO A 364 14.82 -2.29 6.77
CA PRO A 364 13.88 -3.00 5.91
C PRO A 364 14.53 -3.57 4.64
N ARG A 365 15.44 -2.81 4.00
CA ARG A 365 16.11 -3.22 2.75
C ARG A 365 17.06 -4.40 2.90
N SER A 366 17.49 -4.71 4.12
CA SER A 366 18.29 -5.92 4.38
C SER A 366 17.42 -7.16 4.64
N LEU A 367 16.14 -6.97 5.00
CA LEU A 367 15.23 -8.07 5.29
C LEU A 367 14.51 -8.56 4.04
N TYR A 368 14.00 -7.61 3.25
CA TYR A 368 13.27 -7.90 2.01
C TYR A 368 14.23 -8.25 0.88
N ASP A 369 14.03 -9.43 0.30
CA ASP A 369 14.78 -9.92 -0.86
C ASP A 369 14.28 -9.26 -2.17
N GLY A 370 13.08 -8.66 -2.15
CA GLY A 370 12.53 -7.82 -3.21
C GLY A 370 11.82 -6.60 -2.63
N PHE A 371 12.00 -5.44 -3.26
CA PHE A 371 11.38 -4.19 -2.83
C PHE A 371 10.84 -3.50 -4.08
N VAL A 372 9.52 -3.62 -4.29
CA VAL A 372 8.87 -3.14 -5.50
C VAL A 372 7.82 -2.10 -5.15
N THR A 373 7.92 -0.97 -5.83
CA THR A 373 7.12 0.23 -5.59
C THR A 373 6.53 0.75 -6.90
N ALA A 374 5.67 1.76 -6.84
CA ALA A 374 5.19 2.43 -8.05
C ALA A 374 6.33 3.04 -8.88
N SER A 375 7.47 3.35 -8.26
CA SER A 375 8.66 3.87 -8.95
C SER A 375 9.33 2.86 -9.89
N ASP A 376 9.03 1.56 -9.73
CA ASP A 376 9.53 0.48 -10.60
C ASP A 376 8.65 0.26 -11.84
N SER A 377 7.55 1.00 -11.96
CA SER A 377 6.58 0.89 -13.05
C SER A 377 6.08 2.26 -13.49
N SER A 378 4.95 2.29 -14.18
CA SER A 378 4.24 3.51 -14.55
C SER A 378 2.82 3.47 -13.99
N GLU A 379 2.23 4.65 -13.77
CA GLU A 379 0.87 4.81 -13.23
C GLU A 379 -0.16 3.90 -13.93
N ILE A 380 -0.09 3.79 -15.26
CA ILE A 380 -1.01 2.99 -16.07
C ILE A 380 -0.80 1.47 -15.95
N ARG A 381 0.24 1.04 -15.22
CA ARG A 381 0.64 -0.36 -15.01
C ARG A 381 0.72 -0.72 -13.52
N LEU A 382 0.19 0.12 -12.63
CA LEU A 382 0.02 -0.22 -11.21
C LEU A 382 -1.13 -1.21 -11.02
N LYS A 383 -1.36 -1.67 -9.78
CA LYS A 383 -2.48 -2.57 -9.46
C LYS A 383 -3.80 -1.96 -9.99
N PRO A 384 -4.66 -2.74 -10.69
CA PRO A 384 -4.75 -4.21 -10.73
C PRO A 384 -3.89 -4.91 -11.78
N HIS A 385 -3.00 -4.21 -12.49
CA HIS A 385 -2.07 -4.85 -13.41
C HIS A 385 -1.04 -5.70 -12.66
N ARG A 386 -0.63 -6.81 -13.28
CA ARG A 386 0.29 -7.80 -12.69
C ARG A 386 1.73 -7.34 -12.54
N ASP A 387 2.07 -6.17 -13.08
CA ASP A 387 3.43 -5.78 -13.41
C ASP A 387 4.31 -5.70 -12.16
N LEU A 388 3.84 -5.08 -11.08
CA LEU A 388 4.61 -5.00 -9.82
C LEU A 388 4.91 -6.38 -9.22
N TYR A 389 3.92 -7.27 -9.19
CA TYR A 389 4.12 -8.64 -8.69
C TYR A 389 5.01 -9.47 -9.62
N SER A 390 4.97 -9.21 -10.94
CA SER A 390 5.87 -9.85 -11.91
C SER A 390 7.31 -9.40 -11.71
N ILE A 391 7.53 -8.11 -11.45
CA ILE A 391 8.85 -7.55 -11.08
C ILE A 391 9.32 -8.16 -9.76
N ALA A 392 8.44 -8.31 -8.76
CA ALA A 392 8.78 -8.93 -7.48
C ALA A 392 9.25 -10.37 -7.66
N LEU A 393 8.52 -11.20 -8.41
CA LEU A 393 8.91 -12.58 -8.70
C LEU A 393 10.27 -12.66 -9.42
N HIS A 394 10.56 -11.71 -10.31
CA HIS A 394 11.85 -11.59 -10.97
C HIS A 394 12.98 -11.19 -10.01
N GLN A 395 12.77 -10.16 -9.15
CA GLN A 395 13.74 -9.75 -8.14
C GLN A 395 14.03 -10.88 -7.14
N LEU A 396 13.01 -11.65 -6.76
CA LEU A 396 13.18 -12.83 -5.93
C LEU A 396 13.94 -13.96 -6.64
N GLY A 397 14.12 -13.90 -7.96
CA GLY A 397 14.76 -14.98 -8.74
C GLY A 397 13.93 -16.27 -8.75
N ILE A 398 12.60 -16.14 -8.81
CA ILE A 398 11.67 -17.28 -8.85
C ILE A 398 11.17 -17.45 -10.29
N PRO A 399 11.47 -18.58 -10.96
CA PRO A 399 10.97 -18.83 -12.31
C PRO A 399 9.48 -19.24 -12.30
N PRO A 400 8.73 -19.01 -13.40
CA PRO A 400 7.30 -19.37 -13.49
C PRO A 400 6.96 -20.82 -13.12
N ALA A 401 7.86 -21.76 -13.40
CA ALA A 401 7.70 -23.17 -13.05
C ALA A 401 7.58 -23.44 -11.54
N GLN A 402 7.92 -22.45 -10.70
CA GLN A 402 7.87 -22.55 -9.24
C GLN A 402 6.84 -21.61 -8.60
N PHE A 403 6.00 -20.91 -9.36
CA PHE A 403 4.97 -20.01 -8.80
C PHE A 403 3.95 -20.75 -7.91
N GLU A 404 3.81 -22.07 -8.07
CA GLU A 404 2.98 -22.92 -7.22
C GLU A 404 3.51 -23.07 -5.78
N ASN A 405 4.72 -22.57 -5.52
CA ASN A 405 5.40 -22.52 -4.22
C ASN A 405 5.50 -21.09 -3.67
N VAL A 406 4.78 -20.13 -4.27
CA VAL A 406 4.73 -18.72 -3.86
C VAL A 406 3.37 -18.42 -3.23
N ILE A 407 3.38 -17.63 -2.16
CA ILE A 407 2.18 -17.10 -1.51
C ILE A 407 2.12 -15.60 -1.78
N GLY A 408 0.96 -15.13 -2.25
CA GLY A 408 0.67 -13.71 -2.36
C GLY A 408 -0.27 -13.26 -1.25
N PHE A 409 0.06 -12.18 -0.54
CA PHE A 409 -0.81 -11.58 0.48
C PHE A 409 -1.21 -10.15 0.09
N GLU A 410 -2.50 -9.85 0.18
CA GLU A 410 -3.11 -8.58 -0.21
C GLU A 410 -4.35 -8.28 0.63
N ASP A 411 -4.81 -7.05 0.62
CA ASP A 411 -6.03 -6.60 1.31
C ASP A 411 -7.06 -6.00 0.34
N SER A 412 -6.69 -5.80 -0.93
CA SER A 412 -7.52 -5.10 -1.92
C SER A 412 -8.01 -5.96 -3.09
N GLU A 413 -9.15 -5.60 -3.69
CA GLU A 413 -9.63 -6.22 -4.94
C GLU A 413 -8.55 -6.08 -6.03
N SER A 414 -8.03 -4.87 -6.23
CA SER A 414 -7.05 -4.61 -7.27
C SER A 414 -5.78 -5.46 -7.11
N GLY A 415 -5.33 -5.63 -5.88
CA GLY A 415 -4.17 -6.43 -5.55
C GLY A 415 -4.37 -7.93 -5.70
N THR A 416 -5.52 -8.46 -5.26
CA THR A 416 -5.83 -9.88 -5.45
C THR A 416 -5.91 -10.27 -6.94
N ILE A 417 -6.44 -9.38 -7.79
CA ILE A 417 -6.38 -9.51 -9.25
C ILE A 417 -4.92 -9.51 -9.72
N ALA A 418 -4.11 -8.54 -9.29
CA ALA A 418 -2.72 -8.39 -9.71
C ALA A 418 -1.85 -9.60 -9.36
N ILE A 419 -1.97 -10.16 -8.15
CA ILE A 419 -1.27 -11.38 -7.70
C ILE A 419 -1.62 -12.56 -8.61
N ARG A 420 -2.91 -12.79 -8.84
CA ARG A 420 -3.42 -13.90 -9.63
C ARG A 420 -3.06 -13.78 -11.10
N ALA A 421 -3.10 -12.56 -11.64
CA ALA A 421 -2.68 -12.24 -12.99
C ALA A 421 -1.16 -12.36 -13.19
N ALA A 422 -0.36 -12.23 -12.12
CA ALA A 422 1.09 -12.49 -12.13
C ALA A 422 1.45 -13.99 -12.12
N GLY A 423 0.46 -14.89 -12.03
CA GLY A 423 0.66 -16.33 -12.07
C GLY A 423 0.66 -17.01 -10.69
N ILE A 424 0.40 -16.26 -9.61
CA ILE A 424 0.40 -16.80 -8.25
C ILE A 424 -1.00 -17.33 -7.92
N GLY A 425 -1.12 -18.65 -7.86
CA GLY A 425 -2.39 -19.35 -7.61
C GLY A 425 -2.86 -19.32 -6.16
N LEU A 426 -1.92 -19.22 -5.19
CA LEU A 426 -2.21 -19.11 -3.76
C LEU A 426 -2.19 -17.63 -3.36
N CYS A 427 -3.31 -16.96 -3.66
CA CYS A 427 -3.57 -15.57 -3.29
C CYS A 427 -4.40 -15.55 -2.00
N VAL A 428 -3.91 -14.86 -0.98
CA VAL A 428 -4.53 -14.76 0.34
C VAL A 428 -4.91 -13.32 0.58
N ALA A 429 -6.21 -13.05 0.64
CA ALA A 429 -6.71 -11.76 1.07
C ALA A 429 -6.70 -11.69 2.60
N VAL A 430 -6.24 -10.58 3.17
CA VAL A 430 -6.27 -10.24 4.60
C VAL A 430 -7.06 -8.95 4.79
N PRO A 431 -8.41 -9.00 4.72
CA PRO A 431 -9.21 -7.80 4.83
C PRO A 431 -9.03 -7.17 6.19
N PHE A 432 -8.94 -5.84 6.24
CA PHE A 432 -8.95 -5.09 7.49
C PHE A 432 -10.15 -4.15 7.53
N ALA A 433 -10.22 -3.31 8.55
CA ALA A 433 -11.40 -2.51 8.84
C ALA A 433 -11.89 -1.66 7.66
N ASP A 434 -10.98 -1.24 6.78
CA ASP A 434 -11.27 -0.27 5.74
C ASP A 434 -11.43 -0.86 4.32
N THR A 435 -11.12 -2.15 4.10
CA THR A 435 -11.32 -2.84 2.80
C THR A 435 -12.55 -3.75 2.75
N GLN A 436 -13.46 -3.65 3.72
CA GLN A 436 -14.60 -4.57 3.84
C GLN A 436 -15.58 -4.55 2.66
N GLY A 437 -15.58 -3.49 1.86
CA GLY A 437 -16.46 -3.33 0.70
C GLY A 437 -15.90 -3.86 -0.62
N HIS A 438 -14.66 -4.37 -0.62
CA HIS A 438 -14.00 -4.84 -1.84
C HIS A 438 -14.49 -6.22 -2.30
N ASP A 439 -14.51 -6.44 -3.63
CA ASP A 439 -14.71 -7.76 -4.19
C ASP A 439 -13.39 -8.57 -4.14
N LEU A 440 -13.25 -9.40 -3.12
CA LEU A 440 -12.09 -10.26 -2.92
C LEU A 440 -12.26 -11.63 -3.59
N THR A 441 -13.21 -11.78 -4.52
CA THR A 441 -13.48 -13.05 -5.20
C THR A 441 -12.23 -13.60 -5.89
N ALA A 442 -11.30 -12.78 -6.37
CA ALA A 442 -10.05 -13.26 -6.98
C ALA A 442 -9.13 -14.01 -6.00
N ALA A 443 -9.23 -13.76 -4.69
CA ALA A 443 -8.42 -14.42 -3.67
C ALA A 443 -8.81 -15.89 -3.49
N THR A 444 -7.82 -16.75 -3.25
CA THR A 444 -8.06 -18.18 -2.97
C THR A 444 -8.48 -18.42 -1.53
N HIS A 445 -7.96 -17.62 -0.60
CA HIS A 445 -8.37 -17.58 0.80
C HIS A 445 -8.66 -16.14 1.20
N ILE A 446 -9.58 -15.96 2.13
CA ILE A 446 -9.88 -14.68 2.77
C ILE A 446 -9.74 -14.91 4.27
N LEU A 447 -8.73 -14.30 4.89
CA LEU A 447 -8.40 -14.48 6.30
C LEU A 447 -8.72 -13.21 7.08
N GLN A 448 -9.84 -13.22 7.80
CA GLN A 448 -10.27 -12.06 8.61
C GLN A 448 -9.34 -11.81 9.81
N GLY A 449 -8.63 -12.85 10.28
CA GLY A 449 -7.62 -12.77 11.31
C GLY A 449 -6.19 -12.56 10.78
N GLY A 450 -6.03 -12.20 9.51
CA GLY A 450 -4.77 -11.76 8.94
C GLY A 450 -3.63 -12.80 9.01
N LEU A 451 -2.40 -12.31 9.24
CA LEU A 451 -1.22 -13.17 9.33
C LEU A 451 -1.23 -14.13 10.54
N PRO A 452 -1.74 -13.76 11.74
CA PRO A 452 -1.93 -14.72 12.83
C PRO A 452 -2.76 -15.92 12.41
N GLU A 453 -3.84 -15.72 11.65
CA GLU A 453 -4.67 -16.82 11.12
C GLU A 453 -3.89 -17.66 10.10
N ALA A 454 -3.13 -17.02 9.20
CA ALA A 454 -2.31 -17.72 8.21
C ALA A 454 -1.26 -18.63 8.87
N VAL A 455 -0.69 -18.21 9.99
CA VAL A 455 0.31 -18.98 10.75
C VAL A 455 -0.35 -20.06 11.58
N LEU A 456 -1.27 -19.70 12.48
CA LEU A 456 -1.81 -20.62 13.48
C LEU A 456 -2.78 -21.64 12.86
N VAL A 457 -3.71 -21.20 12.02
CA VAL A 457 -4.76 -22.08 11.49
C VAL A 457 -4.29 -22.80 10.22
N HIS A 458 -3.58 -22.08 9.35
CA HIS A 458 -3.20 -22.60 8.03
C HIS A 458 -1.75 -23.10 7.94
N ALA A 459 -0.94 -22.96 8.99
CA ALA A 459 0.47 -23.34 8.99
C ALA A 459 1.25 -22.82 7.77
N CYS A 460 1.02 -21.54 7.43
CA CYS A 460 1.52 -20.88 6.23
C CYS A 460 1.20 -21.64 4.92
N PHE A 461 0.07 -22.33 4.89
CA PHE A 461 -0.43 -23.10 3.75
C PHE A 461 0.51 -24.21 3.26
N LEU A 462 1.38 -24.71 4.15
CA LEU A 462 2.17 -25.90 3.91
C LEU A 462 1.28 -27.16 3.95
N PRO A 463 1.53 -28.16 3.09
CA PRO A 463 0.89 -29.46 3.22
C PRO A 463 1.21 -30.12 4.57
N GLU A 464 0.22 -30.72 5.24
CA GLU A 464 0.39 -31.30 6.59
C GLU A 464 1.52 -32.36 6.65
N GLU A 465 1.72 -33.10 5.57
CA GLU A 465 2.80 -34.09 5.42
C GLU A 465 4.21 -33.50 5.60
N ARG A 466 4.38 -32.20 5.37
CA ARG A 466 5.65 -31.49 5.57
C ARG A 466 5.92 -31.17 7.04
N LEU A 467 4.87 -31.01 7.84
CA LEU A 467 4.97 -30.71 9.27
C LEU A 467 5.15 -31.97 10.12
N GLN A 468 4.81 -33.14 9.59
CA GLN A 468 4.93 -34.43 10.29
C GLN A 468 6.26 -35.16 10.04
N LYS A 469 7.09 -34.68 9.09
CA LYS A 469 8.29 -35.39 8.61
C LYS A 469 9.60 -35.03 9.31
N ASN A 470 9.61 -34.16 10.33
CA ASN A 470 10.83 -33.62 10.93
C ASN A 470 10.84 -33.66 12.45
#